data_AF-A0AA45MPA6-F1
#
_entry.id   AF-A0AA45MPA6-F1
#
_cell.length_a   1.000
_cell.length_b   1.000
_cell.length_c   1.000
_cell.angle_alpha   90.00
_cell.angle_beta   90.00
_cell.angle_gamma   90.00
#
_symmetry.space_group_name_H-M   'P 1'
#
loop_
_entity.id
_entity.type
_entity.pdbx_description
1 polymer ?
#
loop_
_entity_poly.entity_id
_entity_poly.type
_entity_poly.pdbx_seq_one_letter_code
_entity_poly.pdbx_strand_id
1 'polypeptide(L)'
;MDYDTIGRLTSAAMTLCLLVSLPAVLAAALIGLLVSFLQAVTSLQDSSISHGIKLIVVTVVIMLAAPWGASAILQFARNIMQTIFL
;
A
#
# COMPACT_ATOMS: atom_id res chain seq x y z
N MET A 1 31.38 -9.77 -1.66
CA MET A 1 29.93 -9.64 -1.42
C MET A 1 29.34 -11.03 -1.52
N ASP A 2 29.12 -11.67 -0.38
CA ASP A 2 28.58 -13.03 -0.31
C ASP A 2 27.16 -13.10 -0.87
N TYR A 3 26.86 -14.18 -1.60
CA TYR A 3 25.53 -14.46 -2.15
C TYR A 3 24.44 -14.49 -1.05
N ASP A 4 24.80 -14.86 0.18
CA ASP A 4 23.92 -14.87 1.34
C ASP A 4 23.45 -13.46 1.76
N THR A 5 24.29 -12.44 1.57
CA THR A 5 23.94 -11.05 1.91
C THR A 5 22.90 -10.51 0.95
N ILE A 6 23.04 -10.81 -0.34
CA ILE A 6 22.08 -10.42 -1.39
C ILE A 6 20.73 -11.12 -1.15
N GLY A 7 20.74 -12.40 -0.78
CA GLY A 7 19.53 -13.15 -0.44
C GLY A 7 18.79 -12.55 0.76
N ARG A 8 19.51 -12.21 1.84
CA ARG A 8 18.93 -11.58 3.03
C ARG A 8 18.35 -10.19 2.75
N LEU A 9 19.07 -9.37 1.97
CA LEU A 9 18.59 -8.03 1.59
C LEU A 9 17.31 -8.12 0.75
N THR A 10 17.25 -9.09 -0.17
CA THR A 10 16.08 -9.33 -1.03
C THR A 10 14.88 -9.80 -0.21
N SER A 11 15.08 -10.72 0.73
CA SER A 11 14.02 -11.17 1.64
C SER A 11 13.49 -10.00 2.49
N ALA A 12 14.39 -9.20 3.08
CA ALA A 12 14.01 -8.01 3.84
C ALA A 12 13.25 -6.98 2.99
N ALA A 13 13.66 -6.78 1.73
CA ALA A 13 12.96 -5.92 0.78
C ALA A 13 11.54 -6.41 0.49
N MET A 14 11.38 -7.72 0.25
CA MET A 14 10.06 -8.32 0.02
C MET A 14 9.17 -8.20 1.26
N THR A 15 9.69 -8.47 2.45
CA THR A 15 8.92 -8.32 3.69
C THR A 15 8.53 -6.86 3.92
N LEU A 16 9.42 -5.91 3.62
CA LEU A 16 9.10 -4.48 3.69
C LEU A 16 8.00 -4.09 2.70
N CYS A 17 8.11 -4.51 1.44
CA CYS A 17 7.05 -4.30 0.44
C CYS A 17 5.73 -4.89 0.90
N LEU A 18 5.75 -6.09 1.49
CA LEU A 18 4.57 -6.74 2.05
C LEU A 18 4.00 -5.90 3.19
N LEU A 19 4.82 -5.50 4.16
CA LEU A 19 4.39 -4.72 5.32
C LEU A 19 3.83 -3.35 4.88
N VAL A 20 4.52 -2.64 4.01
CA VAL A 20 4.13 -1.31 3.49
C VAL A 20 2.85 -1.37 2.68
N SER A 21 2.68 -2.42 1.87
CA SER A 21 1.45 -2.62 1.11
C SER A 21 0.28 -3.09 1.99
N LEU A 22 0.54 -3.77 3.10
CA LEU A 22 -0.50 -4.42 3.92
C LEU A 22 -1.62 -3.48 4.39
N PRO A 23 -1.38 -2.32 5.03
CA PRO A 23 -2.46 -1.42 5.43
C PRO A 23 -3.03 -0.60 4.26
N ALA A 24 -2.26 -0.32 3.21
CA ALA A 24 -2.81 0.29 2.00
C ALA A 24 -3.80 -0.66 1.31
N VAL A 25 -3.47 -1.96 1.24
CA VAL A 25 -4.31 -3.03 0.71
C VAL A 25 -5.51 -3.29 1.60
N LEU A 26 -5.34 -3.35 2.94
CA LEU A 26 -6.45 -3.52 3.88
C LEU A 26 -7.43 -2.35 3.83
N ALA A 27 -6.93 -1.12 3.81
CA ALA A 27 -7.76 0.08 3.67
C ALA A 27 -8.49 0.08 2.33
N ALA A 28 -7.78 -0.17 1.22
CA ALA A 28 -8.38 -0.27 -0.12
C ALA A 28 -9.43 -1.40 -0.21
N ALA A 29 -9.20 -2.55 0.44
CA ALA A 29 -10.13 -3.66 0.47
C ALA A 29 -11.39 -3.34 1.27
N LEU A 30 -11.26 -2.84 2.51
CA LEU A 30 -12.40 -2.44 3.36
C LEU A 30 -13.28 -1.39 2.66
N ILE A 31 -12.64 -0.41 2.06
CA ILE A 31 -13.30 0.72 1.45
C ILE A 31 -13.88 0.35 0.08
N GLY A 32 -13.17 -0.45 -0.71
CA GLY A 32 -13.71 -1.03 -1.95
C GLY A 32 -14.94 -1.90 -1.67
N LEU A 33 -14.93 -2.65 -0.57
CA LEU A 33 -16.05 -3.49 -0.14
C LEU A 33 -17.25 -2.62 0.31
N LEU A 34 -17.03 -1.61 1.15
CA LEU A 34 -18.06 -0.63 1.53
C LEU A 34 -18.70 0.06 0.32
N VAL A 35 -17.89 0.52 -0.64
CA VAL A 35 -18.38 1.17 -1.86
C VAL A 35 -19.16 0.20 -2.74
N SER A 36 -18.67 -1.04 -2.90
CA SER A 36 -19.40 -2.07 -3.66
C SER A 36 -20.75 -2.44 -3.02
N PHE A 37 -20.82 -2.42 -1.69
CA PHE A 37 -22.04 -2.68 -0.94
C PHE A 37 -23.06 -1.54 -1.10
N LEU A 38 -22.60 -0.28 -1.00
CA LEU A 38 -23.43 0.91 -1.28
C LEU A 38 -23.95 0.92 -2.72
N GLN A 39 -23.14 0.50 -3.69
CA GLN A 39 -23.56 0.31 -5.08
C GLN A 39 -24.62 -0.77 -5.23
N ALA A 40 -24.49 -1.89 -4.51
CA ALA A 40 -25.44 -3.00 -4.57
C ALA A 40 -26.79 -2.64 -3.92
N VAL A 41 -26.78 -1.98 -2.76
CA VAL A 41 -27.99 -1.64 -1.98
C VAL A 41 -28.82 -0.55 -2.66
N THR A 42 -28.18 0.45 -3.27
CA THR A 42 -28.89 1.63 -3.83
C THR A 42 -29.39 1.41 -5.26
N SER A 43 -29.15 0.23 -5.85
CA SER A 43 -29.51 -0.15 -7.24
C SER A 43 -29.16 0.87 -8.35
N LEU A 44 -28.28 1.83 -8.05
CA LEU A 44 -27.75 2.83 -8.98
C LEU A 44 -26.53 2.23 -9.70
N GLN A 45 -26.78 1.53 -10.81
CA GLN A 45 -25.76 1.02 -11.73
C GLN A 45 -25.26 2.08 -12.72
N ASP A 46 -25.33 3.37 -12.37
CA ASP A 46 -24.82 4.44 -13.22
C ASP A 46 -23.29 4.53 -13.08
N SER A 47 -22.60 3.94 -14.06
CA SER A 47 -21.16 3.69 -14.03
C SER A 47 -20.33 4.98 -13.92
N SER A 48 -20.85 6.13 -14.34
CA SER A 48 -20.17 7.44 -14.22
C SER A 48 -20.11 7.96 -12.77
N ILE A 49 -21.20 7.85 -12.00
CA ILE A 49 -21.23 8.31 -10.60
C ILE A 49 -20.42 7.36 -9.72
N SER A 50 -20.55 6.05 -9.97
CA SER A 50 -19.74 5.00 -9.34
C SER A 50 -18.23 5.22 -9.51
N HIS A 51 -17.78 5.63 -10.70
CA HIS A 51 -16.36 5.87 -10.97
C HIS A 51 -15.81 7.08 -10.19
N GLY A 52 -16.56 8.18 -10.16
CA GLY A 52 -16.15 9.41 -9.47
C GLY A 52 -16.02 9.21 -7.95
N ILE A 53 -17.00 8.55 -7.33
CA ILE A 53 -16.97 8.25 -5.89
C ILE A 53 -15.78 7.34 -5.58
N LYS A 54 -15.54 6.30 -6.39
CA LYS A 54 -14.43 5.36 -6.19
C LYS A 54 -13.07 6.05 -6.27
N LEU A 55 -12.89 7.01 -7.19
CA LEU A 55 -11.66 7.80 -7.32
C LEU A 55 -11.38 8.65 -6.08
N ILE A 56 -12.35 9.45 -5.63
CA ILE A 56 -12.21 10.31 -4.44
C ILE A 56 -11.82 9.46 -3.23
N VAL A 57 -12.52 8.34 -3.06
CA VAL A 57 -12.32 7.42 -1.97
C VAL A 57 -10.90 6.80 -2.00
N VAL A 58 -10.42 6.33 -3.16
CA VAL A 58 -9.06 5.80 -3.31
C VAL A 58 -8.01 6.89 -3.05
N THR A 59 -8.22 8.13 -3.51
CA THR A 59 -7.31 9.25 -3.26
C THR A 59 -7.16 9.55 -1.76
N VAL A 60 -8.27 9.57 -1.01
CA VAL A 60 -8.24 9.77 0.45
C VAL A 60 -7.49 8.64 1.15
N VAL A 61 -7.70 7.39 0.74
CA VAL A 61 -6.98 6.24 1.30
C VAL A 61 -5.47 6.34 1.07
N ILE A 62 -5.06 6.69 -0.15
CA ILE A 62 -3.65 6.86 -0.48
C ILE A 62 -3.06 8.01 0.33
N MET A 63 -3.76 9.14 0.48
CA MET A 63 -3.31 10.26 1.31
C MET A 63 -3.09 9.86 2.78
N LEU A 64 -4.00 9.06 3.35
CA LEU A 64 -3.87 8.57 4.73
C LEU A 64 -2.74 7.53 4.88
N ALA A 65 -2.51 6.69 3.86
CA ALA A 65 -1.46 5.68 3.85
C ALA A 65 -0.06 6.24 3.53
N ALA A 66 0.00 7.40 2.86
CA ALA A 66 1.25 8.04 2.42
C ALA A 66 2.29 8.29 3.54
N PRO A 67 1.96 8.91 4.69
CA PRO A 67 2.97 9.20 5.72
C PRO A 67 3.61 7.94 6.29
N TRP A 68 2.82 6.88 6.48
CA TRP A 68 3.31 5.62 7.03
C TRP A 68 4.19 4.87 6.01
N GLY A 69 3.76 4.77 4.75
CA GLY A 69 4.55 4.14 3.68
C GLY A 69 5.90 4.84 3.45
N ALA A 70 5.90 6.19 3.46
CA ALA A 70 7.13 6.97 3.35
C ALA A 70 8.11 6.68 4.50
N SER A 71 7.61 6.57 5.74
CA SER A 71 8.46 6.27 6.90
C SER A 71 9.14 4.91 6.83
N ALA A 72 8.44 3.89 6.34
CA ALA A 72 8.95 2.53 6.21
C ALA A 72 9.98 2.42 5.07
N ILE A 73 9.73 3.06 3.93
CA ILE A 73 10.70 3.15 2.83
C ILE A 73 11.99 3.83 3.29
N LEU A 74 11.87 4.90 4.07
CA LEU A 74 13.03 5.65 4.58
C LEU A 74 13.85 4.85 5.60
N GLN A 75 13.21 4.00 6.43
CA GLN A 75 13.91 3.07 7.33
C GLN A 75 14.66 1.99 6.55
N PHE A 76 14.03 1.44 5.50
CA PHE A 76 14.69 0.44 4.65
C PHE A 76 15.90 1.01 3.90
N ALA A 77 15.77 2.22 3.35
CA ALA A 77 16.86 2.92 2.70
C ALA A 77 18.04 3.15 3.66
N ARG A 78 17.76 3.51 4.93
CA ARG A 78 18.76 3.62 5.99
C ARG A 78 19.43 2.28 6.29
N ASN A 79 18.67 1.20 6.43
CA ASN A 79 19.22 -0.14 6.67
C ASN A 79 20.14 -0.61 5.53
N ILE A 80 19.75 -0.38 4.27
CA ILE A 80 20.61 -0.66 3.12
C ILE A 80 21.90 0.15 3.19
N MET A 81 21.79 1.46 3.41
CA MET A 81 22.96 2.34 3.45
C MET A 81 23.93 1.93 4.56
N GLN A 82 23.43 1.56 5.75
CA GLN A 82 24.26 1.03 6.83
C GLN A 82 24.89 -0.32 6.50
N THR A 83 24.17 -1.21 5.82
CA THR A 83 24.69 -2.54 5.44
C THR A 83 25.73 -2.49 4.31
N ILE A 84 25.69 -1.45 3.48
CA ILE A 84 26.66 -1.25 2.38
C ILE A 84 27.94 -0.55 2.88
N PHE A 85 27.83 0.35 3.86
CA PHE A 85 28.96 1.16 4.35
C PHE A 85 29.75 0.52 5.51
N LEU A 86 29.20 -0.51 6.16
CA LEU A 86 29.87 -1.35 7.17
C LEU A 86 30.25 -2.70 6.57
#